data_AF-A0A374JPI8-F1
#
_entry.id   AF-A0A374JPI8-F1
#
_cell.length_a   1.000
_cell.length_b   1.000
_cell.length_c   1.000
_cell.angle_alpha   90.00
_cell.angle_beta   90.00
_cell.angle_gamma   90.00
#
_symmetry.space_group_name_H-M   'P 1'
#
loop_
_entity.id
_entity.type
_entity.pdbx_description
1 polymer ?
#
loop_
_entity_poly.entity_id
_entity_poly.type
_entity_poly.pdbx_seq_one_letter_code
_entity_poly.pdbx_strand_id
1 'polypeptide(L)'
;MTIEEAEARANAGDIEYMLLLGEYYAGQGEKSVPGLAAKWFNKACESMDLSDVSKLSPRVVKALFYLSGFNSILLTLGIEGEGLDKCKENVLDYYKYSYLVDAYLKTHQAIEGIDSRMAYNNFVDASYWYGFYLYLQGAEDDAMRVLNLNDKKSRLLYALCCKVTDSNFDDYCKFISFVEDDVELARTEKNAYQELVYLEIVKKQATIIRMMETQNCIDRAYNFLMMVYNEIRNEQLKQGLAEELGHYRKNIFGKMKYVE
;
A
#
# COMPACT_ATOMS: atom_id res chain seq x y z
N MET A 1 34.36 -22.30 -11.50
CA MET A 1 33.01 -22.68 -11.92
C MET A 1 32.52 -21.65 -12.89
N THR A 2 32.07 -22.08 -14.08
CA THR A 2 31.54 -21.16 -15.09
C THR A 2 30.06 -20.87 -14.85
N ILE A 3 29.50 -19.88 -15.55
CA ILE A 3 28.07 -19.58 -15.49
C ILE A 3 27.28 -20.75 -16.07
N GLU A 4 27.76 -21.36 -17.15
CA GLU A 4 27.10 -22.49 -17.81
C GLU A 4 27.03 -23.72 -16.88
N GLU A 5 28.10 -23.99 -16.12
CA GLU A 5 28.10 -25.06 -15.10
C GLU A 5 27.09 -24.77 -13.99
N ALA A 6 26.96 -23.51 -13.58
CA ALA A 6 26.01 -23.10 -12.56
C ALA A 6 24.57 -23.20 -13.06
N GLU A 7 24.30 -22.76 -14.29
CA GLU A 7 23.00 -22.88 -14.95
C GLU A 7 22.60 -24.34 -15.13
N ALA A 8 23.52 -25.22 -15.50
CA ALA A 8 23.25 -26.66 -15.63
C ALA A 8 22.77 -27.26 -14.30
N ARG A 9 23.41 -26.92 -13.18
CA ARG A 9 23.02 -27.38 -11.84
C ARG A 9 21.70 -26.77 -11.38
N ALA A 10 21.52 -25.47 -11.56
CA ALA A 10 20.26 -24.79 -11.23
C ALA A 10 19.09 -25.32 -12.10
N ASN A 11 19.35 -25.73 -13.34
CA ASN A 11 18.36 -26.36 -14.20
C ASN A 11 18.06 -27.82 -13.81
N ALA A 12 19.01 -28.50 -13.19
CA ALA A 12 18.80 -29.83 -12.59
C ALA A 12 18.03 -29.80 -11.25
N GLY A 13 17.64 -28.61 -10.75
CA GLY A 13 16.85 -28.47 -9.52
C GLY A 13 17.68 -28.11 -8.27
N ASP A 14 18.97 -27.80 -8.41
CA ASP A 14 19.81 -27.39 -7.29
C ASP A 14 19.49 -25.95 -6.87
N ILE A 15 18.80 -25.81 -5.73
CA ILE A 15 18.31 -24.54 -5.17
C ILE A 15 19.48 -23.61 -4.82
N GLU A 16 20.60 -24.14 -4.30
CA GLU A 16 21.75 -23.31 -3.93
C GLU A 16 22.38 -22.64 -5.15
N TYR A 17 22.30 -23.31 -6.30
CA TYR A 17 22.74 -22.78 -7.57
C TYR A 17 21.76 -21.78 -8.17
N MET A 18 20.46 -21.97 -7.98
CA MET A 18 19.46 -20.95 -8.33
C MET A 18 19.68 -19.66 -7.51
N LEU A 19 19.91 -19.77 -6.20
CA LEU A 19 20.24 -18.62 -5.35
C LEU A 19 21.55 -17.96 -5.78
N LEU A 20 22.58 -18.74 -6.12
CA LEU A 20 23.86 -18.23 -6.60
C LEU A 20 23.74 -17.44 -7.91
N LEU A 21 22.98 -17.95 -8.86
CA LEU A 21 22.73 -17.25 -10.12
C LEU A 21 21.91 -15.98 -9.88
N GLY A 22 20.90 -16.04 -9.01
CA GLY A 22 20.13 -14.88 -8.61
C GLY A 22 21.02 -13.77 -8.04
N GLU A 23 21.92 -14.10 -7.12
CA GLU A 23 22.90 -13.16 -6.55
C GLU A 23 23.87 -12.62 -7.60
N TYR A 24 24.37 -13.48 -8.48
CA TYR A 24 25.27 -13.10 -9.57
C TYR A 24 24.62 -12.04 -10.47
N TYR A 25 23.38 -12.27 -10.91
CA TYR A 25 22.64 -11.33 -11.76
C TYR A 25 22.08 -10.14 -10.98
N ALA A 26 21.87 -10.23 -9.67
CA ALA A 26 21.46 -9.09 -8.86
C ALA A 26 22.56 -8.03 -8.86
N GLY A 27 23.82 -8.45 -8.64
CA GLY A 27 25.04 -7.68 -8.90
C GLY A 27 25.07 -6.22 -8.42
N GLN A 28 26.03 -5.44 -8.91
CA GLN A 28 26.02 -3.98 -8.81
C GLN A 28 26.47 -3.37 -10.14
N GLY A 29 25.93 -2.21 -10.50
CA GLY A 29 26.28 -1.48 -11.72
C GLY A 29 25.90 -2.23 -13.00
N GLU A 30 26.72 -2.12 -14.04
CA GLU A 30 26.46 -2.65 -15.40
C GLU A 30 26.32 -4.18 -15.47
N LYS A 31 26.68 -4.90 -14.42
CA LYS A 31 26.54 -6.37 -14.33
C LYS A 31 25.18 -6.80 -13.80
N SER A 32 24.39 -5.88 -13.26
CA SER A 32 23.05 -6.18 -12.77
C SER A 32 22.10 -6.43 -13.93
N VAL A 33 21.41 -7.57 -13.90
CA VAL A 33 20.35 -7.93 -14.86
C VAL A 33 19.11 -8.32 -14.06
N PRO A 34 18.28 -7.35 -13.64
CA PRO A 34 17.24 -7.60 -12.64
C PRO A 34 16.22 -8.68 -13.02
N GLY A 35 15.84 -8.74 -14.30
CA GLY A 35 14.94 -9.79 -14.79
C GLY A 35 15.52 -11.20 -14.69
N LEU A 36 16.84 -11.36 -14.90
CA LEU A 36 17.51 -12.66 -14.72
C LEU A 36 17.67 -13.00 -13.24
N ALA A 37 17.99 -12.01 -12.40
CA ALA A 37 18.06 -12.20 -10.96
C ALA A 37 16.71 -12.69 -10.40
N ALA A 38 15.63 -11.97 -10.72
CA ALA A 38 14.28 -12.32 -10.31
C ALA A 38 13.86 -13.70 -10.83
N LYS A 39 14.17 -14.04 -12.09
CA LYS A 39 13.91 -15.37 -12.66
C LYS A 39 14.52 -16.49 -11.81
N TRP A 40 15.80 -16.36 -11.44
CA TRP A 40 16.49 -17.39 -10.67
C TRP A 40 16.03 -17.44 -9.21
N PHE A 41 15.79 -16.29 -8.58
CA PHE A 41 15.25 -16.24 -7.23
C PHE A 41 13.83 -16.79 -7.15
N ASN A 42 12.96 -16.49 -8.12
CA ASN A 42 11.61 -17.08 -8.18
C ASN A 42 11.69 -18.60 -8.29
N LYS A 43 12.53 -19.12 -9.21
CA LYS A 43 12.72 -20.56 -9.36
C LYS A 43 13.17 -21.24 -8.06
N ALA A 44 14.08 -20.59 -7.32
CA ALA A 44 14.51 -21.07 -6.00
C ALA A 44 13.34 -21.09 -5.01
N CYS A 45 12.62 -19.97 -4.88
CA CYS A 45 11.53 -19.79 -3.92
C CYS A 45 10.33 -20.70 -4.21
N GLU A 46 10.01 -20.96 -5.48
CA GLU A 46 8.96 -21.89 -5.93
C GLU A 46 9.31 -23.36 -5.62
N SER A 47 10.61 -23.68 -5.55
CA SER A 47 11.10 -25.03 -5.24
C SER A 47 11.17 -25.32 -3.74
N MET A 48 10.79 -24.36 -2.90
CA MET A 48 10.91 -24.43 -1.44
C MET A 48 9.55 -24.34 -0.75
N ASP A 49 9.43 -25.00 0.41
CA ASP A 49 8.37 -24.72 1.34
C ASP A 49 8.76 -23.50 2.19
N LEU A 50 8.08 -22.38 1.95
CA LEU A 50 8.31 -21.11 2.64
C LEU A 50 7.34 -20.87 3.81
N SER A 51 6.53 -21.86 4.19
CA SER A 51 5.50 -21.71 5.23
C SER A 51 6.06 -21.50 6.64
N ASP A 52 7.26 -21.99 6.92
CA ASP A 52 7.92 -21.89 8.23
C ASP A 52 9.12 -20.94 8.17
N VAL A 53 8.89 -19.69 8.58
CA VAL A 53 9.88 -18.61 8.59
C VAL A 53 11.14 -18.98 9.40
N SER A 54 11.02 -19.82 10.45
CA SER A 54 12.15 -20.23 11.29
C SER A 54 13.16 -21.14 10.58
N LYS A 55 12.78 -21.72 9.43
CA LYS A 55 13.62 -22.59 8.62
C LYS A 55 14.28 -21.87 7.44
N LEU A 56 13.95 -20.60 7.21
CA LEU A 56 14.53 -19.84 6.11
C LEU A 56 16.00 -19.54 6.40
N SER A 57 16.87 -19.77 5.42
CA SER A 57 18.27 -19.35 5.52
C SER A 57 18.39 -17.85 5.22
N PRO A 58 19.42 -17.15 5.75
CA PRO A 58 19.68 -15.74 5.41
C PRO A 58 19.76 -15.49 3.89
N ARG A 59 20.23 -16.48 3.12
CA ARG A 59 20.35 -16.40 1.67
C ARG A 59 18.98 -16.38 0.98
N VAL A 60 18.07 -17.23 1.44
CA VAL A 60 16.67 -17.24 0.97
C VAL A 60 15.98 -15.92 1.32
N VAL A 61 16.20 -15.40 2.53
CA VAL A 61 15.62 -14.12 2.95
C VAL A 61 16.13 -12.95 2.09
N LYS A 62 17.41 -12.96 1.68
CA LYS A 62 17.95 -12.00 0.69
C LYS A 62 17.25 -12.10 -0.67
N ALA A 63 17.00 -13.31 -1.15
CA ALA A 63 16.25 -13.54 -2.39
C ALA A 63 14.81 -13.01 -2.28
N LEU A 64 14.10 -13.29 -1.19
CA LEU A 64 12.76 -12.78 -0.93
C LEU A 64 12.74 -11.25 -0.84
N PHE A 65 13.73 -10.64 -0.18
CA PHE A 65 13.86 -9.19 -0.11
C PHE A 65 14.05 -8.58 -1.51
N TYR A 66 14.92 -9.17 -2.33
CA TYR A 66 15.10 -8.76 -3.73
C TYR A 66 13.80 -8.86 -4.53
N LEU A 67 13.12 -10.01 -4.46
CA LEU A 67 11.86 -10.25 -5.16
C LEU A 67 10.75 -9.31 -4.70
N SER A 68 10.70 -8.96 -3.42
CA SER A 68 9.73 -7.97 -2.91
C SER A 68 9.94 -6.59 -3.57
N GLY A 69 11.20 -6.13 -3.66
CA GLY A 69 11.52 -4.86 -4.33
C GLY A 69 11.26 -4.90 -5.83
N PHE A 70 11.57 -6.02 -6.49
CA PHE A 70 11.29 -6.21 -7.91
C PHE A 70 9.78 -6.16 -8.21
N ASN A 71 8.97 -6.88 -7.43
CA ASN A 71 7.51 -6.86 -7.58
C ASN A 71 6.89 -5.51 -7.25
N SER A 72 7.44 -4.76 -6.29
CA SER A 72 7.03 -3.37 -6.01
C SER A 72 7.19 -2.47 -7.24
N ILE A 73 8.32 -2.58 -7.94
CA ILE A 73 8.58 -1.80 -9.17
C ILE A 73 7.61 -2.22 -10.28
N LEU A 74 7.45 -3.52 -10.52
CA LEU A 74 6.52 -4.02 -11.53
C LEU A 74 5.07 -3.61 -11.24
N LEU A 75 4.66 -3.63 -9.97
CA LEU A 75 3.36 -3.18 -9.53
C LEU A 75 3.17 -1.69 -9.86
N THR A 76 4.16 -0.84 -9.53
CA THR A 76 4.09 0.59 -9.79
C THR A 76 3.92 0.88 -11.28
N LEU A 77 4.78 0.27 -12.11
CA LEU A 77 4.71 0.44 -13.57
C LEU A 77 3.40 -0.12 -14.16
N GLY A 78 2.94 -1.25 -13.65
CA GLY A 78 1.72 -1.90 -14.13
C GLY A 78 0.45 -1.13 -13.77
N ILE A 79 0.38 -0.56 -12.56
CA ILE A 79 -0.73 0.30 -12.12
C ILE A 79 -0.84 1.54 -13.01
N GLU A 80 0.28 2.16 -13.39
CA GLU A 80 0.30 3.34 -14.26
C GLU A 80 -0.08 3.02 -15.71
N GLY A 81 0.30 1.83 -16.21
CA GLY A 81 0.08 1.45 -17.61
C GLY A 81 -1.26 0.75 -17.87
N GLU A 82 -1.63 -0.21 -17.03
CA GLU A 82 -2.71 -1.16 -17.30
C GLU A 82 -3.77 -1.25 -16.20
N GLY A 83 -3.50 -0.68 -15.03
CA GLY A 83 -4.37 -0.72 -13.86
C GLY A 83 -4.12 -1.92 -12.94
N LEU A 84 -4.62 -1.80 -11.71
CA LEU A 84 -4.33 -2.74 -10.63
C LEU A 84 -4.82 -4.17 -10.88
N ASP A 85 -5.99 -4.35 -11.53
CA ASP A 85 -6.58 -5.69 -11.74
C ASP A 85 -5.68 -6.63 -12.55
N LYS A 86 -4.87 -6.07 -13.44
CA LYS A 86 -3.91 -6.82 -14.25
C LYS A 86 -2.58 -7.09 -13.53
N CYS A 87 -2.36 -6.45 -12.38
CA CYS A 87 -1.14 -6.59 -11.59
C CYS A 87 -1.28 -7.59 -10.44
N LYS A 88 -2.32 -8.44 -10.45
CA LYS A 88 -2.65 -9.39 -9.37
C LYS A 88 -1.44 -10.17 -8.87
N GLU A 89 -0.68 -10.80 -9.77
CA GLU A 89 0.47 -11.63 -9.39
C GLU A 89 1.53 -10.81 -8.67
N ASN A 90 1.86 -9.62 -9.18
CA ASN A 90 2.81 -8.71 -8.54
C ASN A 90 2.34 -8.27 -7.14
N VAL A 91 1.04 -8.01 -6.94
CA VAL A 91 0.49 -7.67 -5.62
C VAL A 91 0.67 -8.83 -4.64
N LEU A 92 0.30 -10.04 -5.05
CA LEU A 92 0.36 -11.23 -4.19
C LEU A 92 1.80 -11.57 -3.81
N ASP A 93 2.71 -11.57 -4.79
CA ASP A 93 4.12 -11.87 -4.58
C ASP A 93 4.81 -10.79 -3.76
N TYR A 94 4.51 -9.51 -4.03
CA TYR A 94 5.05 -8.41 -3.22
C TYR A 94 4.66 -8.55 -1.75
N TYR A 95 3.39 -8.81 -1.46
CA TYR A 95 2.92 -9.03 -0.09
C TYR A 95 3.53 -10.28 0.54
N LYS A 96 3.48 -11.42 -0.14
CA LYS A 96 4.02 -12.70 0.34
C LYS A 96 5.50 -12.56 0.72
N TYR A 97 6.32 -12.03 -0.19
CA TYR A 97 7.77 -11.97 0.03
C TYR A 97 8.14 -10.93 1.09
N SER A 98 7.52 -9.75 1.08
CA SER A 98 7.79 -8.72 2.09
C SER A 98 7.35 -9.16 3.50
N TYR A 99 6.21 -9.85 3.63
CA TYR A 99 5.75 -10.42 4.89
C TYR A 99 6.75 -11.44 5.46
N LEU A 100 7.25 -12.38 4.63
CA LEU A 100 8.21 -13.38 5.07
C LEU A 100 9.53 -12.74 5.53
N VAL A 101 10.00 -11.70 4.84
CA VAL A 101 11.22 -10.96 5.22
C VAL A 101 11.02 -10.24 6.56
N ASP A 102 9.92 -9.50 6.73
CA ASP A 102 9.62 -8.80 7.99
C ASP A 102 9.46 -9.77 9.16
N ALA A 103 8.74 -10.89 8.97
CA ALA A 103 8.57 -11.93 9.97
C ALA A 103 9.91 -12.55 10.39
N TYR A 104 10.82 -12.79 9.43
CA TYR A 104 12.16 -13.31 9.71
C TYR A 104 12.97 -12.31 10.55
N LEU A 105 13.02 -11.05 10.13
CA LEU A 105 13.83 -10.01 10.79
C LEU A 105 13.34 -9.66 12.19
N LYS A 106 12.06 -9.92 12.52
CA LYS A 106 11.52 -9.76 13.89
C LYS A 106 11.99 -10.84 14.85
N THR A 107 12.37 -12.01 14.35
CA THR A 107 12.68 -13.21 15.15
C THR A 107 14.15 -13.61 15.11
N HIS A 108 14.92 -13.05 14.16
CA HIS A 108 16.32 -13.38 13.91
C HIS A 108 17.22 -12.14 13.95
N GLN A 109 18.53 -12.38 13.90
CA GLN A 109 19.51 -11.31 13.77
C GLN A 109 19.42 -10.61 12.40
N ALA A 110 19.90 -9.37 12.35
CA ALA A 110 20.02 -8.62 11.12
C ALA A 110 20.87 -9.37 10.09
N ILE A 111 20.47 -9.29 8.82
CA ILE A 111 21.18 -9.89 7.70
C ILE A 111 22.01 -8.81 7.00
N GLU A 112 23.31 -9.06 6.82
CA GLU A 112 24.19 -8.17 6.07
C GLU A 112 23.64 -7.90 4.66
N GLY A 113 23.53 -6.61 4.30
CA GLY A 113 23.00 -6.17 3.01
C GLY A 113 21.48 -6.02 2.94
N ILE A 114 20.74 -6.29 4.04
CA ILE A 114 19.32 -5.96 4.16
C ILE A 114 19.15 -4.82 5.16
N ASP A 115 18.64 -3.68 4.69
CA ASP A 115 18.18 -2.60 5.57
C ASP A 115 16.84 -3.00 6.18
N SER A 116 16.80 -3.22 7.50
CA SER A 116 15.60 -3.66 8.21
C SER A 116 14.47 -2.62 8.18
N ARG A 117 14.80 -1.32 8.13
CA ARG A 117 13.79 -0.26 7.98
C ARG A 117 13.19 -0.30 6.59
N MET A 118 14.01 -0.49 5.56
CA MET A 118 13.52 -0.65 4.19
C MET A 118 12.64 -1.90 4.06
N ALA A 119 13.04 -3.03 4.64
CA ALA A 119 12.24 -4.26 4.65
C ALA A 119 10.87 -4.05 5.32
N TYR A 120 10.83 -3.39 6.48
CA TYR A 120 9.57 -3.05 7.15
C TYR A 120 8.70 -2.12 6.29
N ASN A 121 9.30 -1.09 5.67
CA ASN A 121 8.56 -0.18 4.80
C ASN A 121 7.98 -0.91 3.56
N ASN A 122 8.72 -1.84 2.97
CA ASN A 122 8.23 -2.68 1.87
C ASN A 122 7.03 -3.52 2.33
N PHE A 123 7.09 -4.12 3.52
CA PHE A 123 5.97 -4.89 4.07
C PHE A 123 4.73 -4.01 4.31
N VAL A 124 4.91 -2.82 4.86
CA VAL A 124 3.81 -1.86 5.07
C VAL A 124 3.15 -1.48 3.75
N ASP A 125 3.93 -1.12 2.73
CA ASP A 125 3.43 -0.74 1.41
C ASP A 125 2.77 -1.93 0.68
N ALA A 126 3.38 -3.11 0.74
CA ALA A 126 2.78 -4.32 0.16
C ALA A 126 1.46 -4.71 0.85
N SER A 127 1.37 -4.52 2.17
CA SER A 127 0.15 -4.73 2.94
C SER A 127 -0.97 -3.78 2.49
N TYR A 128 -0.64 -2.51 2.21
CA TYR A 128 -1.59 -1.56 1.64
C TYR A 128 -2.12 -2.04 0.29
N TRP A 129 -1.23 -2.39 -0.64
CA TRP A 129 -1.64 -2.81 -1.98
C TRP A 129 -2.43 -4.10 -2.01
N TYR A 130 -2.05 -5.08 -1.18
CA TYR A 130 -2.80 -6.31 -1.05
C TYR A 130 -4.17 -6.08 -0.39
N GLY A 131 -4.23 -5.27 0.67
CA GLY A 131 -5.50 -4.85 1.27
C GLY A 131 -6.40 -4.12 0.28
N PHE A 132 -5.85 -3.26 -0.56
CA PHE A 132 -6.62 -2.53 -1.57
C PHE A 132 -7.13 -3.46 -2.67
N TYR A 133 -6.30 -4.42 -3.11
CA TYR A 133 -6.73 -5.48 -4.02
C TYR A 133 -7.91 -6.27 -3.43
N LEU A 134 -7.82 -6.71 -2.17
CA LEU A 134 -8.89 -7.43 -1.48
C LEU A 134 -10.18 -6.60 -1.37
N TYR A 135 -10.05 -5.31 -1.06
CA TYR A 135 -11.19 -4.37 -1.06
C TYR A 135 -11.89 -4.32 -2.42
N LEU A 136 -11.14 -4.23 -3.52
CA LEU A 136 -11.72 -4.27 -4.88
C LEU A 136 -12.43 -5.59 -5.20
N GLN A 137 -12.00 -6.70 -4.58
CA GLN A 137 -12.67 -8.00 -4.73
C GLN A 137 -13.91 -8.16 -3.81
N GLY A 138 -14.25 -7.15 -3.00
CA GLY A 138 -15.33 -7.24 -2.01
C GLY A 138 -15.00 -8.16 -0.82
N ALA A 139 -13.71 -8.29 -0.49
CA ALA A 139 -13.21 -9.05 0.65
C ALA A 139 -12.73 -8.11 1.77
N GLU A 140 -13.61 -7.21 2.24
CA GLU A 140 -13.25 -6.13 3.17
C GLU A 140 -12.75 -6.67 4.52
N ASP A 141 -13.33 -7.77 5.01
CA ASP A 141 -12.90 -8.40 6.27
C ASP A 141 -11.45 -8.92 6.19
N ASP A 142 -11.04 -9.44 5.02
CA ASP A 142 -9.66 -9.89 4.79
C ASP A 142 -8.72 -8.71 4.55
N ALA A 143 -9.18 -7.68 3.84
CA ALA A 143 -8.43 -6.43 3.69
C ALA A 143 -8.08 -5.83 5.06
N MET A 144 -9.04 -5.75 5.98
CA MET A 144 -8.82 -5.23 7.33
C MET A 144 -7.77 -6.04 8.12
N ARG A 145 -7.65 -7.35 7.90
CA ARG A 145 -6.68 -8.21 8.61
C ARG A 145 -5.24 -7.99 8.17
N VAL A 146 -5.02 -7.58 6.92
CA VAL A 146 -3.67 -7.45 6.35
C VAL A 146 -3.12 -6.03 6.47
N LEU A 147 -3.98 -5.01 6.63
CA LEU A 147 -3.56 -3.62 6.66
C LEU A 147 -2.76 -3.27 7.92
N ASN A 148 -1.67 -2.52 7.73
CA ASN A 148 -0.83 -2.05 8.83
C ASN A 148 -1.27 -0.67 9.31
N LEU A 149 -1.97 -0.61 10.44
CA LEU A 149 -2.55 0.64 10.97
C LEU A 149 -1.53 1.67 11.50
N ASN A 150 -0.22 1.35 11.51
CA ASN A 150 0.80 2.37 11.76
C ASN A 150 0.99 3.30 10.55
N ASP A 151 0.56 2.87 9.36
CA ASP A 151 0.58 3.67 8.14
C ASP A 151 -0.75 4.41 7.94
N LYS A 152 -0.65 5.70 7.65
CA LYS A 152 -1.83 6.58 7.50
C LYS A 152 -2.68 6.16 6.30
N LYS A 153 -2.07 5.76 5.16
CA LYS A 153 -2.83 5.35 3.96
C LYS A 153 -3.61 4.07 4.24
N SER A 154 -3.00 3.13 4.94
CA SER A 154 -3.63 1.89 5.40
C SER A 154 -4.77 2.14 6.39
N ARG A 155 -4.65 3.10 7.30
CA ARG A 155 -5.76 3.52 8.18
C ARG A 155 -6.97 4.05 7.40
N LEU A 156 -6.73 4.83 6.35
CA LEU A 156 -7.82 5.34 5.50
C LEU A 156 -8.55 4.21 4.78
N LEU A 157 -7.80 3.27 4.20
CA LEU A 157 -8.39 2.11 3.52
C LEU A 157 -9.11 1.18 4.50
N TYR A 158 -8.56 0.99 5.70
CA TYR A 158 -9.23 0.24 6.77
C TYR A 158 -10.58 0.88 7.11
N ALA A 159 -10.63 2.20 7.23
CA ALA A 159 -11.89 2.91 7.47
C ALA A 159 -12.90 2.72 6.34
N LEU A 160 -12.47 2.65 5.07
CA LEU A 160 -13.40 2.33 3.97
C LEU A 160 -13.96 0.90 4.05
N CYS A 161 -13.18 -0.04 4.57
CA CYS A 161 -13.60 -1.43 4.76
C CYS A 161 -14.60 -1.58 5.93
N CYS A 162 -14.62 -0.65 6.88
CA CYS A 162 -15.49 -0.73 8.05
C CYS A 162 -16.98 -0.66 7.69
N LYS A 163 -17.74 -1.64 8.17
CA LYS A 163 -19.21 -1.58 8.19
C LYS A 163 -19.67 -0.73 9.36
N VAL A 164 -20.13 0.50 9.06
CA VAL A 164 -20.59 1.46 10.06
C VAL A 164 -22.06 1.19 10.40
N THR A 165 -22.35 1.12 11.69
CA THR A 165 -23.68 0.89 12.29
C THR A 165 -23.85 1.87 13.44
N ASP A 166 -25.07 2.04 13.93
CA ASP A 166 -25.34 2.91 15.09
C ASP A 166 -24.48 2.55 16.31
N SER A 167 -24.18 1.26 16.50
CA SER A 167 -23.41 0.76 17.66
C SER A 167 -21.92 1.10 17.65
N ASN A 168 -21.33 1.35 16.47
CA ASN A 168 -19.89 1.63 16.33
C ASN A 168 -19.61 3.00 15.68
N PHE A 169 -20.64 3.80 15.44
CA PHE A 169 -20.54 5.09 14.75
C PHE A 169 -19.59 6.06 15.46
N ASP A 170 -19.69 6.17 16.79
CA ASP A 170 -18.84 7.08 17.57
C ASP A 170 -17.36 6.69 17.50
N ASP A 171 -17.06 5.40 17.56
CA ASP A 171 -15.69 4.89 17.47
C ASP A 171 -15.13 5.06 16.05
N TYR A 172 -15.97 4.85 15.04
CA TYR A 172 -15.62 5.13 13.65
C TYR A 172 -15.30 6.62 13.44
N CYS A 173 -16.13 7.52 13.97
CA CYS A 173 -15.90 8.98 13.89
C CYS A 173 -14.56 9.37 14.51
N LYS A 174 -14.23 8.85 15.69
CA LYS A 174 -12.94 9.09 16.35
C LYS A 174 -11.77 8.51 15.55
N PHE A 175 -11.96 7.35 14.91
CA PHE A 175 -10.90 6.68 14.17
C PHE A 175 -10.45 7.49 12.95
N ILE A 176 -11.38 8.10 12.22
CA ILE A 176 -11.10 8.86 10.99
C ILE A 176 -10.84 10.35 11.22
N SER A 177 -11.12 10.89 12.41
CA SER A 177 -11.05 12.34 12.68
C SER A 177 -9.67 12.95 12.41
N PHE A 178 -8.60 12.15 12.51
CA PHE A 178 -7.23 12.60 12.24
C PHE A 178 -7.04 13.20 10.84
N VAL A 179 -7.89 12.82 9.88
CA VAL A 179 -7.78 13.27 8.49
C VAL A 179 -8.01 14.78 8.35
N GLU A 180 -8.72 15.38 9.30
CA GLU A 180 -9.04 16.81 9.27
C GLU A 180 -7.85 17.69 9.64
N ASP A 181 -7.08 17.27 10.65
CA ASP A 181 -5.99 18.05 11.23
C ASP A 181 -4.64 17.81 10.51
N ASP A 182 -4.57 16.80 9.64
CA ASP A 182 -3.34 16.33 9.02
C ASP A 182 -3.10 16.95 7.64
N VAL A 183 -2.67 18.22 7.63
CA VAL A 183 -2.34 18.96 6.40
C VAL A 183 -1.26 18.26 5.57
N GLU A 184 -0.30 17.61 6.23
CA GLU A 184 0.75 16.85 5.56
C GLU A 184 0.19 15.64 4.82
N LEU A 185 -0.80 14.95 5.39
CA LEU A 185 -1.52 13.90 4.68
C LEU A 185 -2.21 14.43 3.43
N ALA A 186 -2.82 15.63 3.47
CA ALA A 186 -3.42 16.24 2.29
C ALA A 186 -2.38 16.49 1.18
N ARG A 187 -1.23 17.08 1.55
CA ARG A 187 -0.13 17.46 0.62
C ARG A 187 0.71 16.30 0.09
N THR A 188 0.78 15.21 0.84
CA THR A 188 1.58 14.05 0.47
C THR A 188 1.13 13.53 -0.90
N GLU A 189 2.10 13.28 -1.78
CA GLU A 189 1.83 12.75 -3.11
C GLU A 189 1.16 11.36 -3.03
N LYS A 190 0.11 11.21 -3.84
CA LYS A 190 -0.73 10.02 -3.93
C LYS A 190 -0.90 9.68 -5.40
N ASN A 191 -0.87 8.40 -5.73
CA ASN A 191 -1.35 7.95 -7.03
C ASN A 191 -2.89 7.98 -7.09
N ALA A 192 -3.46 7.75 -8.27
CA ALA A 192 -4.91 7.83 -8.49
C ALA A 192 -5.73 6.93 -7.54
N TYR A 193 -5.25 5.73 -7.22
CA TYR A 193 -5.93 4.80 -6.31
C TYR A 193 -5.89 5.30 -4.85
N GLN A 194 -4.76 5.83 -4.41
CA GLN A 194 -4.61 6.43 -3.09
C GLN A 194 -5.44 7.71 -2.94
N GLU A 195 -5.53 8.54 -3.98
CA GLU A 195 -6.41 9.72 -3.98
C GLU A 195 -7.88 9.33 -3.91
N LEU A 196 -8.30 8.26 -4.60
CA LEU A 196 -9.67 7.72 -4.50
C LEU A 196 -10.01 7.35 -3.05
N VAL A 197 -9.15 6.58 -2.39
CA VAL A 197 -9.36 6.19 -0.97
C VAL A 197 -9.45 7.41 -0.08
N TYR A 198 -8.50 8.34 -0.24
CA TYR A 198 -8.41 9.54 0.58
C TYR A 198 -9.68 10.39 0.45
N LEU A 199 -10.17 10.59 -0.77
CA LEU A 199 -11.36 11.41 -1.03
C LEU A 199 -12.65 10.82 -0.46
N GLU A 200 -12.83 9.50 -0.56
CA GLU A 200 -14.00 8.86 0.04
C GLU A 200 -14.02 9.04 1.56
N ILE A 201 -12.87 8.96 2.23
CA ILE A 201 -12.77 9.25 3.66
C ILE A 201 -13.00 10.73 3.97
N VAL A 202 -12.44 11.65 3.16
CA VAL A 202 -12.65 13.09 3.29
C VAL A 202 -14.15 13.45 3.19
N LYS A 203 -14.87 12.90 2.21
CA LYS A 203 -16.32 13.12 2.06
C LYS A 203 -17.12 12.59 3.24
N LYS A 204 -16.78 11.38 3.73
CA LYS A 204 -17.39 10.80 4.95
C LYS A 204 -17.13 11.68 6.17
N GLN A 205 -15.90 12.14 6.37
CA GLN A 205 -15.55 13.01 7.50
C GLN A 205 -16.26 14.36 7.40
N ALA A 206 -16.35 14.98 6.22
CA ALA A 206 -17.11 16.21 6.04
C ALA A 206 -18.59 16.03 6.39
N THR A 207 -19.18 14.90 6.02
CA THR A 207 -20.56 14.54 6.42
C THR A 207 -20.69 14.43 7.94
N ILE A 208 -19.77 13.73 8.60
CA ILE A 208 -19.72 13.61 10.06
C ILE A 208 -19.60 14.97 10.74
N ILE A 209 -18.71 15.84 10.24
CA ILE A 209 -18.57 17.21 10.75
C ILE A 209 -19.90 17.95 10.66
N ARG A 210 -20.63 17.88 9.54
CA ARG A 210 -21.95 18.53 9.38
C ARG A 210 -23.00 18.01 10.36
N MET A 211 -22.93 16.73 10.72
CA MET A 211 -23.83 16.11 11.70
C MET A 211 -23.51 16.53 13.15
N MET A 212 -22.34 17.12 13.42
CA MET A 212 -22.01 17.59 14.75
C MET A 212 -22.93 18.76 15.14
N GLU A 213 -23.59 18.65 16.30
CA GLU A 213 -24.41 19.72 16.90
C GLU A 213 -23.56 20.84 17.52
N THR A 214 -22.51 21.27 16.82
CA THR A 214 -21.59 22.31 17.28
C THR A 214 -21.72 23.57 16.42
N GLN A 215 -21.42 24.72 17.04
CA GLN A 215 -21.43 26.01 16.36
C GLN A 215 -20.40 25.99 15.21
N ASN A 216 -20.83 26.40 14.01
CA ASN A 216 -20.01 26.52 12.78
C ASN A 216 -19.56 25.20 12.12
N CYS A 217 -20.23 24.07 12.42
CA CYS A 217 -19.92 22.78 11.78
C CYS A 217 -19.97 22.83 10.24
N ILE A 218 -20.89 23.59 9.65
CA ILE A 218 -21.00 23.74 8.19
C ILE A 218 -19.80 24.49 7.60
N ASP A 219 -19.37 25.61 8.21
CA ASP A 219 -18.19 26.35 7.76
C ASP A 219 -16.92 25.49 7.91
N ARG A 220 -16.81 24.71 8.99
CA ARG A 220 -15.71 23.76 9.23
C ARG A 220 -15.64 22.69 8.14
N ALA A 221 -16.76 22.04 7.83
CA ALA A 221 -16.82 21.02 6.77
C ALA A 221 -16.46 21.60 5.39
N TYR A 222 -16.95 22.80 5.07
CA TYR A 222 -16.59 23.50 3.82
C TYR A 222 -15.09 23.79 3.75
N ASN A 223 -14.50 24.37 4.79
CA ASN A 223 -13.07 24.70 4.81
C ASN A 223 -12.19 23.47 4.70
N PHE A 224 -12.58 22.36 5.36
CA PHE A 224 -11.91 21.08 5.25
C PHE A 224 -11.92 20.55 3.80
N LEU A 225 -13.09 20.52 3.15
CA LEU A 225 -13.21 20.11 1.75
C LEU A 225 -12.43 21.03 0.80
N MET A 226 -12.47 22.36 1.02
CA MET A 226 -11.73 23.33 0.22
C MET A 226 -10.21 23.17 0.34
N MET A 227 -9.71 22.89 1.55
CA MET A 227 -8.30 22.59 1.74
C MET A 227 -7.91 21.38 0.89
N VAL A 228 -8.66 20.28 0.98
CA VAL A 228 -8.37 19.08 0.20
C VAL A 228 -8.46 19.35 -1.30
N TYR A 229 -9.46 20.11 -1.75
CA TYR A 229 -9.62 20.49 -3.16
C TYR A 229 -8.38 21.16 -3.77
N ASN A 230 -7.66 21.94 -2.96
CA ASN A 230 -6.45 22.62 -3.42
C ASN A 230 -5.22 21.70 -3.51
N GLU A 231 -5.26 20.52 -2.87
CA GLU A 231 -4.12 19.60 -2.77
C GLU A 231 -4.26 18.37 -3.71
N ILE A 232 -5.48 18.03 -4.13
CA ILE A 232 -5.73 16.91 -5.05
C ILE A 232 -5.23 17.24 -6.46
N ARG A 233 -4.52 16.28 -7.07
CA ARG A 233 -3.92 16.42 -8.40
C ARG A 233 -4.74 15.77 -9.50
N ASN A 234 -5.45 14.69 -9.21
CA ASN A 234 -6.33 14.07 -10.19
C ASN A 234 -7.55 14.96 -10.48
N GLU A 235 -7.61 15.50 -11.69
CA GLU A 235 -8.65 16.44 -12.11
C GLU A 235 -10.07 15.83 -12.11
N GLN A 236 -10.23 14.55 -12.43
CA GLN A 236 -11.54 13.89 -12.39
C GLN A 236 -12.05 13.79 -10.95
N LEU A 237 -11.18 13.39 -10.03
CA LEU A 237 -11.48 13.31 -8.62
C LEU A 237 -11.75 14.70 -8.01
N LYS A 238 -11.00 15.71 -8.45
CA LYS A 238 -11.18 17.12 -8.09
C LYS A 238 -12.54 17.65 -8.54
N GLN A 239 -13.01 17.29 -9.73
CA GLN A 239 -14.36 17.64 -10.18
C GLN A 239 -15.43 17.04 -9.25
N GLY A 240 -15.30 15.78 -8.85
CA GLY A 240 -16.23 15.16 -7.90
C GLY A 240 -16.24 15.82 -6.52
N LEU A 241 -15.15 16.48 -6.13
CA LEU A 241 -15.10 17.31 -4.91
C LEU A 241 -15.69 18.70 -5.13
N ALA A 242 -15.53 19.28 -6.33
CA ALA A 242 -16.18 20.54 -6.72
C ALA A 242 -17.71 20.43 -6.67
N GLU A 243 -18.25 19.27 -7.08
CA GLU A 243 -19.68 18.95 -6.99
C GLU A 243 -20.16 18.97 -5.53
N GLU A 244 -19.46 18.27 -4.63
CA GLU A 244 -19.76 18.29 -3.18
C GLU A 244 -19.68 19.71 -2.60
N LEU A 245 -18.67 20.49 -2.99
CA LEU A 245 -18.52 21.89 -2.59
C LEU A 245 -19.66 22.78 -3.11
N GLY A 246 -20.28 22.44 -4.23
CA GLY A 246 -21.43 23.16 -4.81
C GLY A 246 -22.69 23.16 -3.93
N HIS A 247 -22.79 22.22 -3.00
CA HIS A 247 -23.87 22.18 -1.99
C HIS A 247 -23.71 23.28 -0.92
N TYR A 248 -22.54 23.93 -0.82
CA TYR A 248 -22.30 24.97 0.17
C TYR A 248 -22.54 26.36 -0.43
N ARG A 249 -23.46 27.11 0.17
CA ARG A 249 -23.79 28.48 -0.23
C ARG A 249 -23.48 29.47 0.87
N LYS A 250 -22.77 30.54 0.52
CA LYS A 250 -22.50 31.65 1.43
C LYS A 250 -23.75 32.52 1.59
N ASN A 251 -24.19 32.74 2.82
CA ASN A 251 -25.31 33.63 3.11
C ASN A 251 -24.88 35.10 3.17
N ILE A 252 -25.84 36.02 3.33
CA ILE A 252 -25.61 37.47 3.38
C ILE A 252 -24.72 37.93 4.54
N PHE A 253 -24.56 37.10 5.58
CA PHE A 253 -23.70 37.36 6.73
C PHE A 253 -22.33 36.69 6.61
N GLY A 254 -22.05 36.08 5.45
CA GLY A 254 -20.79 35.43 5.15
C GLY A 254 -20.61 34.03 5.72
N LYS A 255 -21.63 33.45 6.37
CA LYS A 255 -21.60 32.07 6.87
C LYS A 255 -22.05 31.08 5.80
N MET A 256 -21.49 29.88 5.82
CA MET A 256 -21.87 28.81 4.91
C MET A 256 -23.19 28.16 5.35
N LYS A 257 -24.00 27.79 4.35
CA LYS A 257 -25.20 26.95 4.49
C LYS A 257 -25.06 25.75 3.56
N TYR A 258 -25.35 24.55 4.05
CA TYR A 258 -25.43 23.37 3.20
C TYR A 258 -26.84 23.25 2.59
N VAL A 259 -26.90 22.90 1.32
CA VAL A 259 -28.12 22.69 0.55
C VAL A 259 -28.01 21.33 -0.13
N GLU A 260 -28.83 20.38 0.31
CA GLU A 260 -28.97 19.07 -0.33
C GLU A 260 -29.34 19.18 -1.82
#